data_AF-A0A345QYT2-F1
#
_entry.id   AF-A0A345QYT2-F1
#
_cell.length_a   1.000
_cell.length_b   1.000
_cell.length_c   1.000
_cell.angle_alpha   90.00
_cell.angle_beta   90.00
_cell.angle_gamma   90.00
#
_symmetry.space_group_name_H-M   'P 1'
#
loop_
_entity.id
_entity.type
_entity.pdbx_description
1 polymer ?
#
loop_
_entity_poly.entity_id
_entity_poly.type
_entity_poly.pdbx_seq_one_letter_code
_entity_poly.pdbx_strand_id
1 'polypeptide(L)'
;MNLSDFAKQLPKNFTEQEFVDLMNRVIDLKTIVDLPVEERSALFDGVQYLLDYIMLAQEANGELRTHQGQPVMDYNGPFIPHVLVRPEGTELDRGALETLGVGEADKYFGDE
;
A
#
# COMPACT_ATOMS: atom_id res chain seq x y z
N MET A 1 3.93 -16.51 5.46
CA MET A 1 2.46 -16.36 5.25
C MET A 1 2.25 -16.05 3.78
N ASN A 2 1.14 -16.41 3.15
CA ASN A 2 0.85 -15.93 1.79
C ASN A 2 -0.16 -14.77 1.82
N LEU A 3 -0.41 -14.16 0.67
CA LEU A 3 -1.33 -13.01 0.57
C LEU A 3 -2.78 -13.36 0.92
N SER A 4 -3.22 -14.59 0.61
CA SER A 4 -4.57 -15.07 0.96
C SER A 4 -4.75 -15.25 2.48
N ASP A 5 -3.68 -15.62 3.19
CA ASP A 5 -3.67 -15.71 4.64
C ASP A 5 -3.71 -14.31 5.28
N PHE A 6 -3.02 -13.33 4.69
CA PHE A 6 -3.06 -11.93 5.11
C PHE A 6 -4.51 -11.40 5.08
N ALA A 7 -5.21 -11.59 3.97
CA ALA A 7 -6.59 -11.12 3.80
C ALA A 7 -7.57 -11.70 4.85
N LYS A 8 -7.31 -12.92 5.33
CA LYS A 8 -8.13 -13.57 6.37
C LYS A 8 -7.77 -13.14 7.80
N GLN A 9 -6.54 -12.69 8.01
CA GLN A 9 -6.01 -12.32 9.32
C GLN A 9 -6.08 -10.82 9.60
N LEU A 10 -6.26 -9.99 8.58
CA LEU A 10 -6.39 -8.54 8.75
C LEU A 10 -7.63 -8.23 9.60
N PRO A 11 -7.47 -7.61 10.78
CA PRO A 11 -8.60 -7.24 11.63
C PRO A 11 -9.50 -6.21 10.94
N LYS A 12 -10.74 -6.05 11.42
CA LYS A 12 -11.62 -4.99 10.92
C LYS A 12 -11.11 -3.58 11.26
N ASN A 13 -10.54 -3.43 12.46
CA ASN A 13 -9.89 -2.22 12.93
C ASN A 13 -8.46 -2.59 13.28
N PHE A 14 -7.48 -1.92 12.68
CA PHE A 14 -6.07 -2.16 12.90
C PHE A 14 -5.32 -0.83 12.89
N THR A 15 -4.17 -0.81 13.54
CA THR A 15 -3.18 0.27 13.44
C THR A 15 -2.30 0.07 12.21
N GLU A 16 -1.67 1.15 11.73
CA GLU A 16 -0.69 1.07 10.64
C GLU A 16 0.42 0.05 10.93
N GLN A 17 0.91 0.00 12.18
CA GLN A 17 1.94 -0.96 12.58
C GLN A 17 1.45 -2.41 12.50
N GLU A 18 0.21 -2.70 12.92
CA GLU A 18 -0.35 -4.05 12.80
C GLU A 18 -0.49 -4.49 11.33
N PHE A 19 -0.85 -3.55 10.44
CA PHE A 19 -0.87 -3.82 9.00
C PHE A 19 0.52 -4.19 8.49
N VAL A 20 1.53 -3.40 8.84
CA VAL A 20 2.93 -3.61 8.44
C VAL A 20 3.48 -4.93 9.00
N ASP A 21 3.19 -5.24 10.26
CA ASP A 21 3.63 -6.49 10.90
C ASP A 21 3.02 -7.72 10.23
N LEU A 22 1.73 -7.65 9.86
CA LEU A 22 1.08 -8.71 9.09
C LEU A 22 1.69 -8.83 7.68
N MET A 23 1.93 -7.72 7.00
CA MET A 23 2.52 -7.75 5.65
C MET A 23 3.96 -8.28 5.66
N ASN A 24 4.75 -7.95 6.69
CA ASN A 24 6.11 -8.47 6.88
C ASN A 24 6.15 -10.01 7.04
N ARG A 25 5.04 -10.64 7.45
CA ARG A 25 4.92 -12.10 7.47
C ARG A 25 4.66 -12.69 6.07
N VAL A 26 4.23 -11.88 5.11
CA VAL A 26 4.04 -12.25 3.69
C VAL A 26 5.35 -12.09 2.92
N ILE A 27 5.95 -10.91 3.02
CA ILE A 27 7.22 -10.54 2.37
C ILE A 27 7.98 -9.63 3.32
N ASP A 28 9.29 -9.84 3.47
CA ASP A 28 10.12 -8.93 4.27
C ASP A 28 10.26 -7.58 3.54
N LEU A 29 9.47 -6.59 3.96
CA LEU A 29 9.35 -5.30 3.28
C LEU A 29 10.68 -4.55 3.26
N LYS A 30 11.50 -4.71 4.31
CA LYS A 30 12.80 -4.03 4.40
C LYS A 30 13.81 -4.55 3.39
N THR A 31 13.64 -5.77 2.90
CA THR A 31 14.56 -6.33 1.88
C THR A 31 14.29 -5.78 0.48
N ILE A 32 13.10 -5.23 0.21
CA ILE A 32 12.70 -4.78 -1.14
C ILE A 32 13.61 -3.67 -1.68
N VAL A 33 14.08 -2.78 -0.81
CA VAL A 33 14.98 -1.68 -1.19
C VAL A 33 16.34 -2.19 -1.69
N ASP A 34 16.79 -3.33 -1.17
CA ASP A 34 18.09 -3.92 -1.46
C ASP A 34 18.06 -4.94 -2.61
N LEU A 35 16.87 -5.28 -3.12
CA LEU A 35 16.74 -6.19 -4.26
C LEU A 35 17.45 -5.63 -5.51
N PRO A 36 18.01 -6.52 -6.37
CA PRO A 36 18.43 -6.14 -7.71
C PRO A 36 17.30 -5.44 -8.48
N VAL A 37 17.66 -4.53 -9.39
CA VAL A 37 16.68 -3.74 -10.17
C VAL A 37 15.70 -4.66 -10.89
N GLU A 38 16.20 -5.72 -11.54
CA GLU A 38 15.37 -6.67 -12.29
C GLU A 38 14.38 -7.43 -11.39
N GLU A 39 14.82 -7.85 -10.20
CA GLU A 39 13.97 -8.54 -9.23
C GLU A 39 12.90 -7.60 -8.67
N ARG A 40 13.26 -6.35 -8.35
CA ARG A 40 12.30 -5.34 -7.88
C ARG A 40 11.30 -4.97 -8.97
N SER A 41 11.71 -4.89 -10.24
CA SER A 41 10.81 -4.66 -11.38
C SER A 41 9.84 -5.83 -11.57
N ALA A 42 10.32 -7.08 -11.52
CA ALA A 42 9.45 -8.25 -11.61
C ALA A 42 8.45 -8.33 -10.44
N LEU A 43 8.87 -7.97 -9.23
CA LEU A 43 7.99 -7.86 -8.06
C LEU A 43 6.90 -6.80 -8.28
N PHE A 44 7.27 -5.62 -8.80
CA PHE A 44 6.33 -4.55 -9.13
C PHE A 44 5.27 -5.02 -10.14
N ASP A 45 5.69 -5.63 -11.25
CA ASP A 45 4.77 -6.11 -12.29
C ASP A 45 3.79 -7.16 -11.74
N GLY A 46 4.28 -8.09 -10.92
CA GLY A 46 3.45 -9.11 -10.28
C GLY A 46 2.41 -8.53 -9.32
N VAL A 47 2.80 -7.55 -8.49
CA VAL A 47 1.89 -6.88 -7.54
C VAL A 47 0.88 -6.00 -8.29
N GLN A 48 1.31 -5.28 -9.34
CA GLN A 48 0.42 -4.46 -10.17
C GLN A 48 -0.64 -5.31 -10.86
N TYR A 49 -0.25 -6.43 -11.47
CA TYR A 49 -1.21 -7.35 -12.09
C TYR A 49 -2.24 -7.87 -11.07
N LEU A 50 -1.80 -8.19 -9.84
CA LEU A 50 -2.71 -8.60 -8.77
C LEU A 50 -3.69 -7.49 -8.37
N LEU A 51 -3.22 -6.26 -8.24
CA LEU A 51 -4.07 -5.09 -7.96
C LEU A 51 -5.13 -4.93 -9.05
N ASP A 52 -4.72 -4.91 -10.33
CA ASP A 52 -5.61 -4.74 -11.47
C ASP A 52 -6.71 -5.82 -11.49
N TYR A 53 -6.32 -7.07 -11.22
CA TYR A 53 -7.27 -8.19 -11.19
C TYR A 53 -8.24 -8.11 -9.99
N ILE A 54 -7.77 -7.68 -8.81
CA ILE A 54 -8.63 -7.46 -7.64
C ILE A 54 -9.61 -6.33 -7.93
N MET A 55 -9.16 -5.23 -8.53
CA MET A 55 -10.05 -4.12 -8.92
C MET A 55 -11.13 -4.57 -9.91
N LEU A 56 -10.77 -5.35 -10.93
CA LEU A 56 -11.74 -5.92 -11.87
C LEU A 56 -12.77 -6.81 -11.15
N ALA A 57 -12.33 -7.61 -10.19
CA ALA A 57 -13.24 -8.44 -9.39
C ALA A 57 -14.19 -7.59 -8.54
N GLN A 58 -13.70 -6.51 -7.91
CA GLN A 58 -14.53 -5.58 -7.15
C GLN A 58 -15.55 -4.86 -8.04
N GLU A 59 -15.15 -4.42 -9.23
CA GLU A 59 -16.03 -3.85 -10.24
C GLU A 59 -17.14 -4.82 -10.63
N ALA A 60 -16.77 -6.05 -11.01
CA ALA A 60 -17.72 -7.08 -11.43
C ALA A 60 -18.75 -7.44 -10.33
N ASN A 61 -18.39 -7.24 -9.06
CA ASN A 61 -19.26 -7.48 -7.91
C ASN A 61 -19.99 -6.21 -7.40
N GLY A 62 -19.80 -5.04 -8.04
CA GLY A 62 -20.47 -3.79 -7.65
C GLY A 62 -19.95 -3.19 -6.34
N GLU A 63 -18.69 -3.42 -6.01
CA GLU A 63 -18.06 -3.03 -4.74
C GLU A 63 -17.31 -1.69 -4.82
N LEU A 64 -17.21 -1.11 -6.02
CA LEU A 64 -16.52 0.17 -6.22
C LEU A 64 -17.27 1.31 -5.53
N ARG A 65 -16.51 2.12 -4.78
CA ARG A 65 -17.00 3.37 -4.21
C ARG A 65 -16.81 4.50 -5.20
N THR A 66 -17.66 5.53 -5.10
CA THR A 66 -17.55 6.73 -5.93
C THR A 66 -17.53 7.99 -5.08
N HIS A 67 -16.64 8.92 -5.39
CA HIS A 67 -16.65 10.28 -4.85
C HIS A 67 -16.86 11.27 -6.00
N GLN A 68 -17.88 12.13 -5.89
CA GLN A 68 -18.25 13.08 -6.96
C GLN A 68 -18.46 12.43 -8.35
N GLY A 69 -19.02 11.21 -8.37
CA GLY A 69 -19.29 10.47 -9.60
C GLY A 69 -18.06 9.81 -10.23
N GLN A 70 -16.88 9.92 -9.61
CA GLN A 70 -15.65 9.24 -10.04
C GLN A 70 -15.38 8.03 -9.14
N PRO A 71 -14.93 6.88 -9.68
CA PRO A 71 -14.47 5.76 -8.86
C PRO A 71 -13.34 6.19 -7.93
N VAL A 72 -13.39 5.71 -6.69
CA VAL A 72 -12.33 5.93 -5.70
C VAL A 72 -11.91 4.59 -5.10
N MET A 73 -10.61 4.49 -4.82
CA MET A 73 -10.01 3.36 -4.14
C MET A 73 -9.67 3.76 -2.72
N ASP A 74 -10.26 3.06 -1.75
CA ASP A 74 -9.90 3.24 -0.35
C ASP A 74 -8.74 2.32 -0.01
N TYR A 75 -7.63 2.91 0.43
CA TYR A 75 -6.48 2.20 0.94
C TYR A 75 -6.37 2.48 2.44
N ASN A 76 -6.50 1.44 3.26
CA ASN A 76 -6.49 1.54 4.72
C ASN A 76 -5.11 1.25 5.33
N GLY A 77 -4.08 1.00 4.52
CA GLY A 77 -2.73 0.79 5.01
C GLY A 77 -1.97 2.11 5.22
N PRO A 78 -0.72 2.04 5.73
CA PRO A 78 0.10 3.23 5.95
C PRO A 78 0.39 3.97 4.65
N PHE A 79 0.25 5.30 4.65
CA PHE A 79 0.53 6.12 3.48
C PHE A 79 2.02 6.04 3.08
N ILE A 80 2.31 5.79 1.80
CA ILE A 80 3.70 5.78 1.28
C ILE A 80 3.84 6.94 0.28
N PRO A 81 4.63 8.00 0.57
CA PRO A 81 4.77 9.19 -0.26
C PRO A 81 5.67 8.97 -1.50
N HIS A 82 5.27 8.04 -2.37
CA HIS A 82 5.94 7.77 -3.64
C HIS A 82 5.60 8.82 -4.71
N VAL A 83 6.26 8.73 -5.87
CA VAL A 83 6.23 9.75 -6.93
C VAL A 83 4.84 10.11 -7.47
N LEU A 84 3.83 9.25 -7.32
CA LEU A 84 2.48 9.50 -7.86
C LEU A 84 1.55 10.18 -6.85
N VAL A 85 1.86 10.10 -5.55
CA VAL A 85 0.96 10.55 -4.47
C VAL A 85 1.61 11.53 -3.50
N ARG A 86 2.94 11.67 -3.53
CA ARG A 86 3.64 12.70 -2.76
C ARG A 86 3.21 14.10 -3.23
N PRO A 87 2.90 15.04 -2.31
CA PRO A 87 2.55 16.40 -2.68
C PRO A 87 3.59 17.07 -3.58
N GLU A 88 3.10 17.90 -4.50
CA GLU A 88 3.94 18.64 -5.43
C GLU A 88 4.89 19.58 -4.67
N GLY A 89 6.16 19.60 -5.09
CA GLY A 89 7.20 20.40 -4.44
C GLY A 89 7.81 19.78 -3.18
N THR A 90 7.34 18.62 -2.72
CA THR A 90 7.96 17.92 -1.58
C THR A 90 9.08 16.98 -2.05
N GLU A 91 10.23 17.07 -1.38
CA GLU A 91 11.37 16.17 -1.60
C GLU A 91 11.05 14.73 -1.17
N LEU A 92 11.79 13.77 -1.71
CA LEU A 92 11.69 12.38 -1.27
C LEU A 92 12.13 12.24 0.19
N ASP A 93 11.22 11.88 1.08
CA ASP A 93 11.56 11.45 2.43
C ASP A 93 12.03 9.98 2.41
N ARG A 94 13.34 9.78 2.57
CA ARG A 94 13.92 8.43 2.66
C ARG A 94 13.58 7.73 3.98
N GLY A 95 13.20 8.47 5.03
CA GLY A 95 12.75 7.91 6.29
C GLY A 95 11.51 7.01 6.12
N ALA A 96 10.68 7.28 5.12
CA ALA A 96 9.52 6.45 4.78
C ALA A 96 9.88 4.99 4.43
N LEU A 97 11.11 4.74 3.96
CA LEU A 97 11.61 3.37 3.71
C LEU A 97 11.96 2.64 5.01
N GLU A 98 12.30 3.37 6.08
CA GLU A 98 12.62 2.80 7.38
C GLU A 98 11.37 2.56 8.22
N THR A 99 10.41 3.49 8.17
CA THR A 99 9.11 3.44 8.85
C THR A 99 8.08 2.60 8.09
N LEU A 100 8.35 2.24 6.84
CA LEU A 100 7.43 1.51 5.96
C LEU A 100 6.08 2.25 5.78
N GLY A 101 6.10 3.58 5.84
CA GLY A 101 4.91 4.43 5.72
C GLY A 101 4.20 4.75 7.04
N VAL A 102 4.60 4.12 8.16
CA VAL A 102 3.94 4.35 9.46
C VAL A 102 4.16 5.79 9.93
N GLY A 103 3.06 6.49 10.21
CA GLY A 103 3.02 7.90 10.62
C GLY A 103 3.37 8.89 9.50
N GLU A 104 3.51 8.43 8.25
CA GLU A 104 3.83 9.34 7.15
C GLU A 104 2.64 10.23 6.80
N ALA A 105 1.40 9.72 6.87
CA ALA A 105 0.20 10.48 6.53
C ALA A 105 0.11 11.81 7.31
N ASP A 106 0.37 11.77 8.62
CA ASP A 106 0.33 12.93 9.53
C ASP A 106 1.27 14.05 9.08
N LYS A 107 2.39 13.72 8.42
CA LYS A 107 3.36 14.70 7.90
C LYS A 107 2.83 15.50 6.72
N TYR A 108 1.94 14.92 5.91
CA TYR A 108 1.49 15.52 4.64
C TYR A 108 0.07 16.05 4.70
N PHE A 109 -0.78 15.45 5.53
CA PHE A 109 -2.21 15.77 5.58
C PHE A 109 -2.64 16.41 6.91
N GLY A 110 -1.76 16.38 7.93
CA GLY A 110 -2.07 16.88 9.28
C GLY A 110 -3.02 15.97 10.04
N ASP A 111 -3.31 16.33 11.30
CA ASP A 111 -4.42 15.72 12.04
C ASP A 111 -5.73 16.26 11.42
N GLU A 112 -6.50 15.43 10.72
CA GLU A 112 -7.88 15.78 10.36
C GLU A 112 -8.78 15.98 11.59
#